data_AF-A0A938SQG2-F1
#
_entry.id   AF-A0A938SQG2-F1
#
_cell.length_a   1.000
_cell.length_b   1.000
_cell.length_c   1.000
_cell.angle_alpha   90.00
_cell.angle_beta   90.00
_cell.angle_gamma   90.00
#
_symmetry.space_group_name_H-M   'P 1'
#
loop_
_entity.id
_entity.type
_entity.pdbx_description
1 polymer ?
#
loop_
_entity_poly.entity_id
_entity_poly.type
_entity_poly.pdbx_seq_one_letter_code
_entity_poly.pdbx_strand_id
1 'polypeptide(L)'
;MTDDYSGGYRGSNRGRGGYGGPPRERRGIPLSDLDPALTDTSRKVIGSAIEVHKALGPGFDESVYANALKRELEVNGVTFVADHKIPVKFRDQAVGQSVADLFVGDKFLVEVMARPGEVTGYDRAAVRAQLKAANLDLALIINFAERRLKDGLVRVLNIEKINADRGVAPGEGDYDDHAEGGHQGAEGQHHEFDQH
;
A
#
# COMPACT_ATOMS: atom_id res chain seq x y z
N MET A 1 43.50 59.28 32.03
CA MET A 1 44.52 59.42 30.96
C MET A 1 44.49 58.12 30.17
N THR A 2 43.67 58.08 29.11
CA THR A 2 44.04 58.26 27.68
C THR A 2 44.55 56.94 27.10
N ASP A 3 44.01 56.35 26.04
CA ASP A 3 43.06 56.82 25.03
C ASP A 3 42.41 55.62 24.31
N ASP A 4 41.25 55.92 23.73
CA ASP A 4 40.50 55.14 22.74
C ASP A 4 41.33 54.66 21.54
N TYR A 5 40.97 53.49 21.00
CA TYR A 5 41.07 53.21 19.58
C TYR A 5 39.81 52.48 19.08
N SER A 6 38.99 53.26 18.39
CA SER A 6 37.85 52.84 17.57
C SER A 6 38.32 52.12 16.30
N GLY A 7 37.72 50.96 16.02
CA GLY A 7 37.82 50.27 14.73
C GLY A 7 36.46 49.68 14.36
N GLY A 8 35.70 50.40 13.53
CA GLY A 8 34.41 49.95 13.02
C GLY A 8 34.55 49.15 11.73
N TYR A 9 33.69 48.15 11.55
CA TYR A 9 33.22 47.69 10.23
C TYR A 9 31.75 47.29 10.33
N ARG A 10 30.88 48.16 9.79
CA ARG A 10 29.52 47.80 9.36
C ARG A 10 29.64 47.07 8.02
N GLY A 11 29.32 45.78 8.02
CA GLY A 11 29.03 45.01 6.80
C GLY A 11 27.53 44.75 6.71
N SER A 12 26.91 45.35 5.71
CA SER A 12 25.48 45.32 5.42
C SER A 12 24.95 43.96 4.92
N ASN A 13 23.76 43.62 5.43
CA ASN A 13 22.72 42.73 4.89
C ASN A 13 22.76 42.46 3.37
N ARG A 14 22.76 41.17 2.98
CA ARG A 14 21.93 40.56 1.92
C ARG A 14 22.31 39.09 1.68
N GLY A 15 21.33 38.18 1.73
CA GLY A 15 21.47 36.88 1.07
C GLY A 15 20.50 35.79 1.53
N ARG A 16 19.32 35.73 0.88
CA ARG A 16 18.46 34.55 0.66
C ARG A 16 17.99 33.77 1.90
N GLY A 17 16.71 33.76 2.26
CA GLY A 17 15.60 33.43 1.37
C GLY A 17 15.68 31.95 0.97
N GLY A 18 15.39 31.05 1.91
CA GLY A 18 15.14 29.65 1.65
C GLY A 18 13.88 29.25 2.39
N TYR A 19 12.80 28.99 1.65
CA TYR A 19 11.53 28.49 2.15
C TYR A 19 11.72 27.09 2.78
N GLY A 20 12.15 27.06 4.04
CA GLY A 20 12.04 25.88 4.89
C GLY A 20 10.63 25.81 5.44
N GLY A 21 9.65 25.48 4.59
CA GLY A 21 8.33 25.09 5.07
C GLY A 21 8.46 23.90 6.04
N PRO A 22 7.51 23.73 6.97
CA PRO A 22 7.51 22.57 7.86
C PRO A 22 7.62 21.27 7.05
N PRO A 23 8.25 20.20 7.59
CA PRO A 23 8.32 18.92 6.91
C PRO A 23 6.93 18.55 6.41
N ARG A 24 6.77 18.36 5.09
CA ARG A 24 5.51 17.86 4.55
C ARG A 24 5.29 16.49 5.18
N GLU A 25 4.32 16.39 6.09
CA GLU A 25 3.85 15.12 6.63
C GLU A 25 3.45 14.25 5.44
N ARG A 26 4.30 13.27 5.11
CA ARG A 26 4.08 12.34 4.01
C ARG A 26 2.87 11.49 4.36
N ARG A 27 1.73 11.76 3.72
CA ARG A 27 0.46 11.12 4.01
C ARG A 27 0.25 9.94 3.05
N GLY A 28 -0.54 8.94 3.44
CA GLY A 28 -1.07 7.95 2.48
C GLY A 28 -2.15 8.58 1.59
N ILE A 29 -2.41 8.01 0.41
CA ILE A 29 -3.48 8.49 -0.49
C ILE A 29 -4.85 8.28 0.18
N PRO A 30 -5.64 9.35 0.43
CA PRO A 30 -7.01 9.20 0.88
C PRO A 30 -7.85 8.44 -0.15
N LEU A 31 -8.75 7.57 0.32
CA LEU A 31 -9.72 6.88 -0.54
C LEU A 31 -10.57 7.85 -1.38
N SER A 32 -10.79 9.09 -0.90
CA SER A 32 -11.51 10.14 -1.63
C SER A 32 -10.85 10.51 -2.94
N ASP A 33 -9.55 10.24 -3.07
CA ASP A 33 -8.79 10.63 -4.24
C ASP A 33 -8.64 9.48 -5.24
N LEU A 34 -9.24 8.32 -4.96
CA LEU A 34 -9.37 7.23 -5.93
C LEU A 34 -10.70 7.38 -6.69
N ASP A 35 -10.81 6.75 -7.86
CA ASP A 35 -12.08 6.67 -8.59
C ASP A 35 -13.19 6.15 -7.67
N PRO A 36 -14.32 6.89 -7.49
CA PRO A 36 -15.45 6.44 -6.69
C PRO A 36 -15.95 5.05 -7.09
N ALA A 37 -15.98 4.76 -8.38
CA ALA A 37 -16.46 3.50 -8.89
C ALA A 37 -15.48 2.34 -8.59
N LEU A 38 -14.20 2.63 -8.39
CA LEU A 38 -13.19 1.67 -7.89
C LEU A 38 -13.38 1.46 -6.38
N THR A 39 -13.62 2.53 -5.63
CA THR A 39 -13.88 2.46 -4.19
C THR A 39 -15.12 1.61 -3.87
N ASP A 40 -16.22 1.80 -4.60
CA ASP A 40 -17.45 1.05 -4.36
C ASP A 40 -17.32 -0.44 -4.67
N THR A 41 -16.68 -0.81 -5.79
CA THR A 41 -16.41 -2.22 -6.09
C THR A 41 -15.47 -2.85 -5.07
N SER A 42 -14.44 -2.12 -4.61
CA SER A 42 -13.54 -2.62 -3.55
C SER A 42 -14.27 -2.91 -2.23
N ARG A 43 -15.25 -2.07 -1.86
CA ARG A 43 -16.09 -2.29 -0.66
C ARG A 43 -16.93 -3.55 -0.79
N LYS A 44 -17.50 -3.81 -1.97
CA LYS A 44 -18.24 -5.06 -2.23
C LYS A 44 -17.36 -6.28 -2.07
N VAL A 45 -16.16 -6.28 -2.68
CA VAL A 45 -15.20 -7.38 -2.53
C VAL A 45 -14.81 -7.61 -1.08
N ILE A 46 -14.55 -6.55 -0.32
CA ILE A 46 -14.22 -6.66 1.10
C ILE A 46 -15.41 -7.23 1.88
N GLY A 47 -16.64 -6.78 1.59
CA GLY A 47 -17.85 -7.34 2.16
C GLY A 47 -17.97 -8.84 1.90
N SER A 48 -17.77 -9.27 0.66
CA SER A 48 -17.75 -10.69 0.27
C SER A 48 -16.68 -11.48 1.00
N ALA A 49 -15.46 -10.94 1.11
CA ALA A 49 -14.38 -11.59 1.85
C ALA A 49 -14.71 -11.72 3.35
N ILE A 50 -15.38 -10.72 3.94
CA ILE A 50 -15.86 -10.78 5.33
C ILE A 50 -16.86 -11.93 5.52
N GLU A 51 -17.82 -12.09 4.62
CA GLU A 51 -18.79 -13.19 4.71
C GLU A 51 -18.12 -14.56 4.57
N VAL A 52 -17.16 -14.69 3.66
CA VAL A 52 -16.34 -15.90 3.53
C VAL A 52 -15.57 -16.21 4.83
N HIS A 53 -14.89 -15.22 5.40
CA HIS A 53 -14.13 -15.40 6.64
C HIS A 53 -15.03 -15.75 7.83
N LYS A 54 -16.23 -15.15 7.92
CA LYS A 54 -17.22 -15.50 8.95
C LYS A 54 -17.72 -16.93 8.80
N ALA A 55 -17.97 -17.39 7.56
CA ALA A 55 -18.53 -18.69 7.30
C ALA A 55 -17.52 -19.83 7.50
N LEU A 56 -16.27 -19.63 7.07
CA LEU A 56 -15.24 -20.67 7.10
C LEU A 56 -14.31 -20.56 8.32
N GLY A 57 -14.11 -19.36 8.86
CA GLY A 57 -13.03 -19.09 9.81
C GLY A 57 -11.64 -19.23 9.16
N PRO A 58 -10.56 -18.98 9.92
CA PRO A 58 -9.19 -19.26 9.49
C PRO A 58 -8.88 -20.77 9.56
N GLY A 59 -7.93 -21.24 8.74
CA GLY A 59 -7.36 -22.60 8.85
C GLY A 59 -7.38 -23.46 7.58
N PHE A 60 -7.88 -22.93 6.46
CA PHE A 60 -7.86 -23.61 5.17
C PHE A 60 -6.75 -23.08 4.26
N ASP A 61 -6.48 -23.79 3.16
CA ASP A 61 -5.52 -23.36 2.14
C ASP A 61 -6.06 -22.18 1.30
N GLU A 62 -5.16 -21.42 0.69
CA GLU A 62 -5.46 -20.26 -0.16
C GLU A 62 -6.50 -20.59 -1.25
N SER A 63 -6.38 -21.76 -1.88
CA SER A 63 -7.32 -22.21 -2.93
C SER A 63 -8.76 -22.34 -2.44
N VAL A 64 -8.98 -22.70 -1.17
CA VAL A 64 -10.32 -22.80 -0.58
C VAL A 64 -10.93 -21.41 -0.45
N TYR A 65 -10.17 -20.44 0.07
CA TYR A 65 -10.63 -19.06 0.19
C TYR A 65 -10.83 -18.39 -1.16
N ALA A 66 -9.93 -18.62 -2.13
CA ALA A 66 -10.09 -18.10 -3.48
C ALA A 66 -11.38 -18.64 -4.13
N ASN A 67 -11.67 -19.93 -3.98
CA ASN A 67 -12.92 -20.52 -4.48
C ASN A 67 -14.16 -19.98 -3.76
N ALA A 68 -14.12 -19.86 -2.44
CA ALA A 68 -15.23 -19.29 -1.67
C ALA A 68 -15.48 -17.82 -2.02
N LEU A 69 -14.42 -17.02 -2.17
CA LEU A 69 -14.52 -15.62 -2.58
C LEU A 69 -15.12 -15.49 -3.97
N LYS A 70 -14.67 -16.29 -4.95
CA LYS A 70 -15.29 -16.31 -6.29
C LYS A 70 -16.79 -16.57 -6.23
N ARG A 71 -17.23 -17.55 -5.44
CA ARG A 71 -18.67 -17.84 -5.25
C ARG A 71 -19.42 -16.66 -4.64
N GLU A 72 -18.85 -16.04 -3.61
CA GLU A 72 -19.49 -14.90 -2.95
C GLU A 72 -19.56 -13.68 -3.88
N LEU A 73 -18.55 -13.46 -4.72
CA LEU A 73 -18.57 -12.39 -5.74
C LEU A 73 -19.63 -12.65 -6.82
N GLU A 74 -19.81 -13.90 -7.26
CA GLU A 74 -20.88 -14.30 -8.18
C GLU A 74 -22.27 -13.96 -7.60
N VAL A 75 -22.50 -14.32 -6.33
CA VAL A 75 -23.77 -14.02 -5.62
C VAL A 75 -24.03 -12.52 -5.53
N ASN A 76 -22.98 -11.73 -5.31
CA ASN A 76 -23.06 -10.27 -5.20
C ASN A 76 -23.04 -9.55 -6.57
N GLY A 77 -23.06 -10.28 -7.69
CA GLY A 77 -23.06 -9.73 -9.04
C GLY A 77 -21.81 -8.93 -9.39
N VAL A 78 -20.67 -9.28 -8.78
CA VAL A 78 -19.37 -8.63 -9.05
C VAL A 78 -18.65 -9.43 -10.14
N THR A 79 -18.31 -8.76 -11.24
CA THR A 79 -17.56 -9.38 -12.34
C THR A 79 -16.09 -9.53 -11.99
N PHE A 80 -15.49 -10.65 -12.35
CA PHE A 80 -14.06 -10.90 -12.16
C PHE A 80 -13.51 -11.88 -13.18
N VAL A 81 -12.19 -11.87 -13.35
CA VAL A 81 -11.42 -12.87 -14.09
C VAL A 81 -10.47 -13.55 -13.10
N ALA A 82 -10.55 -14.87 -12.99
CA ALA A 82 -9.64 -15.64 -12.16
C ALA A 82 -8.31 -15.91 -12.87
N ASP A 83 -7.24 -16.11 -12.09
CA ASP A 83 -5.90 -16.45 -12.60
C ASP A 83 -5.44 -15.46 -13.69
N HIS A 84 -5.61 -14.16 -13.40
CA HIS A 84 -5.39 -13.11 -14.38
C HIS A 84 -3.90 -12.97 -14.70
N LYS A 85 -3.54 -13.29 -15.96
CA LYS A 85 -2.17 -13.24 -16.45
C LYS A 85 -1.75 -11.81 -16.78
N ILE A 86 -0.71 -11.34 -16.11
CA ILE A 86 -0.14 -10.00 -16.26
C ILE A 86 1.19 -10.13 -17.01
N PRO A 87 1.30 -9.63 -18.26
CA PRO A 87 2.56 -9.66 -18.99
C PRO A 87 3.63 -8.81 -18.30
N VAL A 88 4.80 -9.40 -18.05
CA VAL A 88 5.95 -8.70 -17.48
C VAL A 88 6.90 -8.33 -18.61
N LYS A 89 7.24 -7.04 -18.70
CA LYS A 89 8.17 -6.49 -19.69
C LYS A 89 9.46 -6.05 -19.05
N PHE A 90 10.58 -6.31 -19.72
CA PHE A 90 11.88 -5.73 -19.44
C PHE A 90 12.33 -4.98 -20.69
N ARG A 91 12.49 -3.65 -20.60
CA ARG A 91 12.84 -2.79 -21.75
C ARG A 91 11.93 -3.03 -22.96
N ASP A 92 10.62 -2.95 -22.72
CA ASP A 92 9.54 -3.20 -23.70
C ASP A 92 9.45 -4.62 -24.27
N GLN A 93 10.39 -5.51 -23.93
CA GLN A 93 10.36 -6.90 -24.34
C GLN A 93 9.67 -7.77 -23.29
N ALA A 94 8.72 -8.60 -23.71
CA ALA A 94 8.07 -9.56 -22.82
C ALA A 94 9.09 -10.60 -22.32
N VAL A 95 9.19 -10.77 -21.00
CA VAL A 95 10.12 -11.70 -20.34
C VAL A 95 9.44 -12.75 -19.49
N GLY A 96 8.14 -12.63 -19.27
CA GLY A 96 7.37 -13.59 -18.49
C GLY A 96 5.98 -13.08 -18.16
N GLN A 97 5.33 -13.76 -17.22
CA GLN A 97 4.01 -13.41 -16.73
C GLN A 97 3.98 -13.53 -15.21
N SER A 98 3.28 -12.60 -14.56
CA SER A 98 2.77 -12.79 -13.20
C SER A 98 1.31 -13.20 -13.30
N VAL A 99 0.78 -13.81 -12.24
CA VAL A 99 -0.62 -14.22 -12.15
C VAL A 99 -1.16 -13.64 -10.85
N ALA A 100 -2.26 -12.90 -10.96
CA ALA A 100 -3.04 -12.47 -9.80
C ALA A 100 -4.26 -13.40 -9.64
N ASP A 101 -4.66 -13.67 -8.40
CA ASP A 101 -5.79 -14.59 -8.14
C ASP A 101 -7.07 -14.10 -8.80
N LEU A 102 -7.38 -12.80 -8.69
CA LEU A 102 -8.55 -12.18 -9.33
C LEU A 102 -8.23 -10.82 -9.92
N PHE A 103 -8.77 -10.54 -11.10
CA PHE A 103 -8.92 -9.20 -11.65
C PHE A 103 -10.39 -8.82 -11.62
N VAL A 104 -10.74 -7.82 -10.81
CA VAL A 104 -12.12 -7.51 -10.46
C VAL A 104 -12.62 -6.27 -11.17
N GLY A 105 -13.79 -6.40 -11.82
CA GLY A 105 -14.55 -5.31 -12.42
C GLY A 105 -13.79 -4.49 -13.45
N ASP A 106 -12.78 -5.10 -14.10
CA ASP A 106 -11.80 -4.46 -14.97
C ASP A 106 -11.05 -3.26 -14.34
N LYS A 107 -10.85 -3.29 -13.01
CA LYS A 107 -10.37 -2.14 -12.24
C LYS A 107 -9.17 -2.41 -11.35
N PHE A 108 -9.17 -3.50 -10.60
CA PHE A 108 -8.16 -3.75 -9.58
C PHE A 108 -7.90 -5.24 -9.36
N LEU A 109 -6.74 -5.56 -8.80
CA LEU A 109 -6.33 -6.94 -8.51
C LEU A 109 -6.72 -7.34 -7.08
N VAL A 110 -6.95 -8.62 -6.86
CA VAL A 110 -7.06 -9.21 -5.52
C VAL A 110 -6.09 -10.37 -5.45
N GLU A 111 -5.30 -10.40 -4.38
CA GLU A 111 -4.47 -11.54 -3.99
C GLU A 111 -4.97 -12.13 -2.67
N VAL A 112 -5.22 -13.43 -2.72
CA VAL A 112 -5.69 -14.24 -1.60
C VAL A 112 -4.47 -14.83 -0.91
N MET A 113 -4.47 -14.72 0.41
CA MET A 113 -3.43 -15.27 1.26
C MET A 113 -4.08 -16.03 2.41
N ALA A 114 -3.43 -17.10 2.87
CA ALA A 114 -3.95 -17.90 3.97
C ALA A 114 -2.82 -18.48 4.83
N ARG A 115 -1.86 -17.63 5.21
CA ARG A 115 -0.75 -18.02 6.08
C ARG A 115 -0.72 -17.21 7.37
N PRO A 116 -0.33 -17.82 8.51
CA PRO A 116 -0.23 -17.09 9.77
C PRO A 116 0.74 -15.90 9.69
N GLY A 117 0.36 -14.78 10.32
CA GLY A 117 1.17 -13.59 10.42
C GLY A 117 0.76 -12.49 9.45
N GLU A 118 1.34 -11.31 9.68
CA GLU A 118 1.00 -10.10 8.94
C GLU A 118 1.42 -10.16 7.47
N VAL A 119 0.70 -9.40 6.64
CA VAL A 119 1.12 -9.12 5.26
C VAL A 119 2.42 -8.31 5.30
N THR A 120 3.49 -8.88 4.75
CA THR A 120 4.85 -8.33 4.91
C THR A 120 5.13 -7.20 3.92
N GLY A 121 6.26 -6.51 4.12
CA GLY A 121 6.80 -5.57 3.13
C GLY A 121 7.09 -6.21 1.77
N TYR A 122 7.54 -7.47 1.77
CA TYR A 122 7.81 -8.22 0.55
C TYR A 122 6.53 -8.50 -0.25
N ASP A 123 5.45 -8.87 0.43
CA ASP A 123 4.15 -9.14 -0.20
C ASP A 123 3.60 -7.90 -0.89
N ARG A 124 3.62 -6.77 -0.19
CA ARG A 124 3.23 -5.48 -0.75
C ARG A 124 4.08 -5.10 -1.96
N ALA A 125 5.40 -5.33 -1.90
CA ALA A 125 6.30 -5.04 -3.00
C ALA A 125 6.03 -5.93 -4.24
N ALA A 126 5.74 -7.21 -4.04
CA ALA A 126 5.40 -8.13 -5.11
C ALA A 126 4.10 -7.71 -5.82
N VAL A 127 3.05 -7.41 -5.06
CA VAL A 127 1.76 -6.93 -5.60
C VAL A 127 1.91 -5.57 -6.28
N ARG A 128 2.74 -4.68 -5.73
CA ARG A 128 3.04 -3.39 -6.38
C ARG A 128 3.73 -3.57 -7.73
N ALA A 129 4.62 -4.54 -7.87
CA ALA A 129 5.23 -4.87 -9.15
C ALA A 129 4.19 -5.34 -10.18
N GLN A 130 3.20 -6.16 -9.76
CA GLN A 130 2.07 -6.54 -10.62
C GLN A 130 1.25 -5.32 -11.05
N LEU A 131 0.92 -4.40 -10.13
CA LEU A 131 0.19 -3.17 -10.45
C LEU A 131 0.90 -2.31 -11.48
N LYS A 132 2.23 -2.17 -11.35
CA LYS A 132 3.05 -1.45 -12.33
C LYS A 132 3.02 -2.14 -13.69
N ALA A 133 3.15 -3.47 -13.73
CA ALA A 133 3.11 -4.23 -14.98
C ALA A 133 1.73 -4.18 -15.67
N ALA A 134 0.65 -4.19 -14.88
CA ALA A 134 -0.73 -4.12 -15.36
C ALA A 134 -1.22 -2.69 -15.64
N ASN A 135 -0.45 -1.67 -15.24
CA ASN A 135 -0.85 -0.26 -15.27
C ASN A 135 -2.19 -0.02 -14.53
N LEU A 136 -2.33 -0.57 -13.32
CA LEU A 136 -3.52 -0.44 -12.46
C LEU A 136 -3.20 0.39 -11.21
N ASP A 137 -4.24 0.97 -10.61
CA ASP A 137 -4.12 1.87 -9.45
C ASP A 137 -4.10 1.14 -8.11
N LEU A 138 -4.88 0.05 -7.98
CA LEU A 138 -5.18 -0.61 -6.71
C LEU A 138 -5.03 -2.13 -6.84
N ALA A 139 -4.55 -2.75 -5.76
CA ALA A 139 -4.78 -4.14 -5.43
C ALA A 139 -5.23 -4.29 -3.97
N LEU A 140 -5.94 -5.39 -3.68
CA LEU A 140 -6.22 -5.84 -2.32
C LEU A 140 -5.43 -7.11 -2.03
N ILE A 141 -4.71 -7.14 -0.91
CA ILE A 141 -4.22 -8.39 -0.32
C ILE A 141 -5.18 -8.77 0.79
N ILE A 142 -5.67 -10.00 0.77
CA ILE A 142 -6.63 -10.50 1.74
C ILE A 142 -6.06 -11.77 2.38
N ASN A 143 -5.46 -11.62 3.57
CA ASN A 143 -5.00 -12.75 4.37
C ASN A 143 -6.13 -13.30 5.26
N PHE A 144 -6.64 -14.47 4.90
CA PHE A 144 -7.71 -15.16 5.61
C PHE A 144 -7.26 -15.93 6.86
N ALA A 145 -5.95 -16.10 7.07
CA ALA A 145 -5.44 -16.78 8.26
C ALA A 145 -5.51 -15.94 9.53
N GLU A 146 -5.77 -14.63 9.40
CA GLU A 146 -5.88 -13.74 10.55
C GLU A 146 -7.15 -14.01 11.37
N ARG A 147 -7.06 -13.75 12.67
CA ARG A 147 -8.20 -13.94 13.60
C ARG A 147 -9.39 -13.06 13.20
N ARG A 148 -9.12 -11.85 12.71
CA ARG A 148 -10.11 -10.97 12.11
C ARG A 148 -9.63 -10.62 10.72
N LEU A 149 -10.49 -10.77 9.71
CA LEU A 149 -10.12 -10.47 8.33
C LEU A 149 -9.54 -9.06 8.13
N LYS A 150 -10.05 -8.07 8.89
CA LYS A 150 -9.57 -6.69 8.81
C LYS A 150 -8.08 -6.54 9.13
N ASP A 151 -7.52 -7.45 9.94
CA ASP A 151 -6.11 -7.42 10.35
C ASP A 151 -5.22 -8.01 9.23
N GLY A 152 -5.80 -8.84 8.34
CA GLY A 152 -5.14 -9.40 7.16
C GLY A 152 -5.46 -8.67 5.86
N LEU A 153 -6.24 -7.59 5.90
CA LEU A 153 -6.66 -6.83 4.73
C LEU A 153 -5.74 -5.64 4.48
N VAL A 154 -5.01 -5.65 3.37
CA VAL A 154 -4.09 -4.58 2.97
C VAL A 154 -4.47 -4.03 1.60
N ARG A 155 -4.40 -2.70 1.45
CA ARG A 155 -4.56 -2.03 0.15
C ARG A 155 -3.19 -1.68 -0.38
N VAL A 156 -2.88 -2.07 -1.61
CA VAL A 156 -1.64 -1.70 -2.27
C VAL A 156 -1.96 -0.74 -3.40
N LEU A 157 -1.29 0.42 -3.43
CA LEU A 157 -1.51 1.45 -4.44
C LEU A 157 -0.31 1.62 -5.36
N ASN A 158 -0.58 1.92 -6.62
CA ASN A 158 0.41 2.37 -7.58
C ASN A 158 0.52 3.90 -7.55
N ILE A 159 1.27 4.41 -6.56
CA ILE A 159 1.41 5.85 -6.31
C ILE A 159 1.94 6.60 -7.53
N GLU A 160 2.87 6.01 -8.28
CA GLU A 160 3.47 6.61 -9.49
C GLU A 160 2.40 6.88 -10.56
N LYS A 161 1.57 5.89 -10.86
CA LYS A 161 0.47 6.05 -11.81
C LYS A 161 -0.55 7.08 -11.32
N ILE A 162 -0.97 6.99 -10.05
CA ILE A 162 -1.97 7.89 -9.48
C ILE A 162 -1.48 9.35 -9.52
N ASN A 163 -0.19 9.59 -9.21
CA ASN A 163 0.40 10.92 -9.31
C ASN A 163 0.47 11.39 -10.77
N ALA A 164 0.86 10.52 -11.71
CA ALA A 164 0.92 10.85 -13.13
C ALA A 164 -0.45 11.24 -13.70
N ASP A 165 -1.50 10.49 -13.37
CA ASP A 165 -2.88 10.78 -13.80
C ASP A 165 -3.41 12.10 -13.24
N ARG A 166 -2.87 12.55 -12.08
CA ARG A 166 -3.17 13.86 -11.49
C ARG A 166 -2.30 15.00 -12.03
N GLY A 167 -1.37 14.71 -12.94
CA GLY A 167 -0.43 15.70 -13.47
C GLY A 167 0.63 16.15 -12.46
N VAL A 168 0.89 15.34 -11.42
CA VAL A 168 1.91 15.62 -10.42
C VAL A 168 3.26 15.10 -10.90
N ALA A 169 4.28 15.96 -10.91
CA ALA A 169 5.61 15.58 -11.41
C ALA A 169 6.30 14.56 -10.47
N PRO A 170 7.19 13.70 -11.00
CA PRO A 170 7.97 12.77 -10.18
C PRO A 170 8.75 13.50 -9.08
N GLY A 171 8.55 13.11 -7.82
CA GLY A 171 9.18 13.73 -6.65
C GLY A 171 8.47 14.97 -6.10
N GLU A 172 7.41 15.46 -6.74
CA GLU A 172 6.58 16.57 -6.25
C GLU A 172 5.28 16.12 -5.58
N GLY A 173 5.01 14.81 -5.57
CA GLY A 173 3.81 14.25 -4.95
C GLY A 173 3.80 14.29 -3.44
N ASP A 174 2.60 14.47 -2.88
CA ASP A 174 2.35 14.49 -1.44
C ASP A 174 2.30 13.07 -0.83
N TYR A 175 2.39 12.03 -1.67
CA TYR A 175 2.23 10.63 -1.33
C TYR A 175 3.53 9.84 -1.50
N ASP A 176 3.88 9.03 -0.50
CA ASP A 176 5.11 8.21 -0.46
C ASP A 176 4.75 6.71 -0.45
N ASP A 177 5.55 5.92 -1.17
CA ASP A 177 5.48 4.45 -1.26
C ASP A 177 5.76 3.73 0.07
N HIS A 178 6.40 4.44 1.02
CA HIS A 178 6.76 3.95 2.35
C HIS A 178 5.71 4.22 3.44
N ALA A 179 4.61 4.90 3.12
CA ALA A 179 3.58 5.28 4.09
C ALA A 179 2.57 4.15 4.34
N GLU A 180 2.99 2.99 4.86
CA GLU A 180 2.08 2.04 5.49
C GLU A 180 2.62 1.45 6.79
N GLY A 181 1.82 1.61 7.86
CA GLY A 181 1.94 0.89 9.12
C GLY A 181 2.69 1.64 10.21
N GLY A 182 1.97 2.44 11.00
CA GLY A 182 2.49 2.93 12.26
C GLY A 182 2.88 1.75 13.15
N HIS A 183 4.19 1.60 13.39
CA HIS A 183 4.69 0.86 14.53
C HIS A 183 4.12 1.49 15.81
N GLN A 184 3.17 0.84 16.45
CA GLN A 184 3.07 0.95 17.90
C GLN A 184 4.08 -0.04 18.48
N GLY A 185 5.10 0.52 19.12
CA GLY A 185 6.21 -0.22 19.67
C GLY A 185 5.76 -1.24 20.71
N ALA A 186 6.40 -2.40 20.69
CA ALA A 186 6.65 -3.14 21.92
C ALA A 186 8.01 -2.65 22.42
N GLU A 187 7.99 -1.60 23.24
CA GLU A 187 9.13 -1.26 24.09
C GLU A 187 9.32 -2.37 25.13
N GLY A 188 10.55 -2.87 25.19
CA GLY A 188 11.26 -3.39 26.35
C GLY A 188 10.51 -4.23 27.38
N GLN A 189 10.81 -5.53 27.40
CA GLN A 189 11.12 -6.21 28.66
C GLN A 189 12.44 -6.94 28.52
N HIS A 190 13.51 -6.27 28.95
CA HIS A 190 14.72 -6.91 29.42
C HIS A 190 14.30 -7.82 30.59
N HIS A 191 14.37 -9.14 30.41
CA HIS A 191 14.47 -10.05 31.53
C HIS A 191 15.95 -10.37 31.71
N GLU A 192 16.46 -9.75 32.77
CA GLU A 192 17.76 -9.97 33.40
C GLU A 192 18.02 -11.46 33.60
N PHE A 193 19.20 -11.90 33.17
CA PHE A 193 19.79 -13.13 33.67
C PHE A 193 20.04 -12.96 35.17
N ASP A 194 19.42 -13.79 35.99
CA ASP A 194 19.89 -13.98 37.36
C ASP A 194 20.50 -15.38 37.51
N GLN A 195 21.67 -15.36 38.14
CA GLN A 195 22.58 -16.48 38.32
C GLN A 195 22.09 -17.32 39.50
N HIS A 196 22.09 -18.65 39.38
CA HIS A 196 22.48 -19.60 40.43
C HIS A 196 22.74 -20.99 39.84
#